data_AF-A0A1U8AJA9-F1
#
_entry.id   AF-A0A1U8AJA9-F1
#
_cell.length_a   1.000
_cell.length_b   1.000
_cell.length_c   1.000
_cell.angle_alpha   90.00
_cell.angle_beta   90.00
_cell.angle_gamma   90.00
#
_symmetry.space_group_name_H-M   'P 1'
#
loop_
_entity.id
_entity.type
_entity.pdbx_description
1 polymer ?
#
loop_
_entity_poly.entity_id
_entity_poly.type
_entity_poly.pdbx_seq_one_letter_code
_entity_poly.pdbx_strand_id
1 'polypeptide(L)'
;MDLDRPNIEEYLPSEAIQESNEKLHLRDLLDISPTLTEAAGAIVDDSFTRCFKSNPSEPWNWNVYLFPLWCFGVVVRYGILFPVRVLVLTIGWIIFLSSFIPAHFLLRSHDKWRKKIERYLVELICSFFVASWTGVVKYHGPRPSMRPKQVFVANHTSMIDFIVLEQMTAFAVIMQKHPGWVGLLQSTILESVGCIWFNRAEAKDREIVARKLRDHIQGVDNNPLLIFPEGTCVNNHYTVMFKKGAFELGCTVCPIAIKYNKIFVDAFWNSKKQSFTMHLLHLMTSWAVVCDVWYLEPQNIRPGETPIEFAERVRDIISVRAGLKKVPWDGYLKYSRPSPKHRERKQQRFVESVLQRLEKKGK
;
A
#
# COMPACT_ATOMS: atom_id res chain seq x y z
N MET A 1 -17.07 23.67 -0.04
CA MET A 1 -18.10 23.27 -1.03
C MET A 1 -18.08 21.75 -1.10
N ASP A 2 -18.98 21.14 -0.32
CA ASP A 2 -19.16 19.70 -0.17
C ASP A 2 -20.05 19.15 -1.29
N LEU A 3 -19.46 18.79 -2.43
CA LEU A 3 -20.14 18.11 -3.53
C LEU A 3 -19.23 16.98 -4.02
N ASP A 4 -19.04 15.92 -3.23
CA ASP A 4 -18.38 14.68 -3.68
C ASP A 4 -18.46 13.57 -2.61
N ARG A 5 -19.67 13.30 -2.11
CA ARG A 5 -19.94 12.01 -1.45
C ARG A 5 -20.67 11.12 -2.45
N PRO A 6 -20.10 9.96 -2.83
CA PRO A 6 -20.87 8.95 -3.55
C PRO A 6 -22.05 8.52 -2.66
N ASN A 7 -23.26 8.54 -3.22
CA ASN A 7 -24.47 8.20 -2.49
C ASN A 7 -24.45 6.68 -2.19
N ILE A 8 -24.27 6.33 -0.92
CA ILE A 8 -24.22 4.93 -0.45
C ILE A 8 -25.57 4.23 -0.70
N GLU A 9 -26.65 4.99 -0.90
CA GLU A 9 -28.00 4.50 -1.17
C GLU A 9 -28.11 3.81 -2.55
N GLU A 10 -27.20 4.09 -3.48
CA GLU A 10 -27.24 3.52 -4.85
C GLU A 10 -26.67 2.08 -4.93
N TYR A 11 -26.09 1.57 -3.84
CA TYR A 11 -25.44 0.26 -3.75
C TYR A 11 -26.14 -0.72 -2.78
N LEU A 12 -27.29 -0.33 -2.22
CA LEU A 12 -28.12 -1.21 -1.40
C LEU A 12 -29.27 -1.74 -2.27
N PRO A 13 -29.66 -3.03 -2.15
CA PRO A 13 -30.82 -3.55 -2.87
C PRO A 13 -32.06 -2.73 -2.49
N SER A 14 -32.77 -2.19 -3.47
CA SER A 14 -33.95 -1.32 -3.31
C SER A 14 -35.21 -2.05 -2.84
N GLU A 15 -35.11 -3.30 -2.37
CA GLU A 15 -36.25 -4.12 -1.98
C GLU A 15 -36.37 -4.19 -0.46
N ALA A 16 -37.01 -3.20 0.14
CA ALA A 16 -37.81 -3.35 1.36
C ALA A 16 -38.58 -2.05 1.68
N ILE A 17 -39.33 -1.51 0.72
CA ILE A 17 -40.44 -0.60 1.02
C ILE A 17 -41.67 -1.22 0.38
N GLN A 18 -42.21 -2.23 1.07
CA GLN A 18 -43.56 -2.67 0.85
C GLN A 18 -44.27 -2.53 2.19
N GLU A 19 -45.15 -1.53 2.28
CA GLU A 19 -46.08 -1.38 3.39
C GLU A 19 -47.01 -2.58 3.42
N SER A 20 -46.67 -3.60 4.21
CA SER A 20 -47.60 -4.67 4.56
C SER A 20 -48.17 -4.38 5.95
N ASN A 21 -49.44 -3.98 5.97
CA ASN A 21 -50.26 -3.79 7.14
C ASN A 21 -50.68 -5.16 7.71
N GLU A 22 -49.72 -5.95 8.19
CA GLU A 22 -49.96 -7.26 8.80
C GLU A 22 -49.70 -7.25 10.31
N LYS A 23 -50.55 -7.96 11.04
CA LYS A 23 -50.47 -8.12 12.50
C LYS A 23 -49.16 -8.82 12.87
N LEU A 24 -48.29 -8.11 13.58
CA LEU A 24 -47.00 -8.58 14.09
C LEU A 24 -47.15 -9.86 14.94
N HIS A 25 -46.48 -10.94 14.53
CA HIS A 25 -46.35 -12.16 15.33
C HIS A 25 -45.12 -12.07 16.24
N LEU A 26 -45.12 -12.84 17.35
CA LEU A 26 -43.99 -12.93 18.29
C LEU A 26 -42.66 -13.30 17.60
N ARG A 27 -42.73 -13.95 16.43
CA ARG A 27 -41.59 -14.31 15.58
C ARG A 27 -40.88 -13.10 14.98
N ASP A 28 -41.61 -12.04 14.64
CA ASP A 28 -41.06 -10.80 14.07
C ASP A 28 -40.36 -9.94 15.15
N LEU A 29 -40.74 -10.13 16.43
CA LEU A 29 -40.09 -9.51 17.59
C LEU A 29 -38.83 -10.26 18.03
N LEU A 30 -38.74 -11.54 17.71
CA LEU A 30 -37.55 -12.38 17.90
C LEU A 30 -36.67 -12.42 16.65
N ASP A 31 -36.98 -11.62 15.63
CA ASP A 31 -36.14 -11.51 14.45
C ASP A 31 -34.82 -10.82 14.83
N ILE A 32 -33.86 -11.66 15.18
CA ILE A 32 -32.47 -11.27 15.46
C ILE A 32 -31.71 -10.98 14.17
N SER A 33 -32.29 -11.18 12.97
CA SER A 33 -31.57 -10.98 11.71
C SER A 33 -30.95 -9.59 11.55
N PRO A 34 -31.57 -8.47 12.00
CA PRO A 34 -30.95 -7.15 11.91
C PRO A 34 -29.72 -7.04 12.83
N THR A 35 -29.84 -7.53 14.07
CA THR A 35 -28.73 -7.55 15.05
C THR A 35 -27.62 -8.50 14.60
N LEU A 36 -27.97 -9.64 14.01
CA LEU A 36 -27.01 -10.60 13.45
C LEU A 36 -26.30 -10.03 12.24
N THR A 37 -27.02 -9.28 11.38
CA THR A 37 -26.47 -8.58 10.22
C THR A 37 -25.55 -7.44 10.66
N GLU A 38 -25.91 -6.69 11.71
CA GLU A 38 -25.06 -5.66 12.29
C GLU A 38 -23.82 -6.27 12.96
N ALA A 39 -23.98 -7.36 13.72
CA ALA A 39 -22.87 -8.08 14.33
C ALA A 39 -21.92 -8.67 13.26
N ALA A 40 -22.47 -9.27 12.20
CA ALA A 40 -21.71 -9.75 11.06
C ALA A 40 -20.99 -8.59 10.36
N GLY A 41 -21.66 -7.45 10.16
CA GLY A 41 -21.08 -6.23 9.62
C GLY A 41 -19.93 -5.70 10.47
N ALA A 42 -20.08 -5.68 11.80
CA ALA A 42 -19.05 -5.26 12.74
C ALA A 42 -17.83 -6.21 12.75
N ILE A 43 -18.06 -7.52 12.67
CA ILE A 43 -16.99 -8.53 12.55
C ILE A 43 -16.23 -8.34 11.25
N VAL A 44 -16.94 -8.14 10.14
CA VAL A 44 -16.37 -7.85 8.83
C VAL A 44 -15.54 -6.56 8.87
N ASP A 45 -16.08 -5.48 9.41
CA ASP A 45 -15.40 -4.18 9.54
C ASP A 45 -14.15 -4.25 10.43
N ASP A 46 -14.19 -5.02 11.52
CA ASP A 46 -13.01 -5.23 12.37
C ASP A 46 -11.95 -6.04 11.63
N SER A 47 -12.34 -7.12 10.97
CA SER A 47 -11.41 -7.94 10.17
C SER A 47 -10.73 -7.14 9.05
N PHE A 48 -11.47 -6.23 8.42
CA PHE A 48 -10.93 -5.30 7.44
C PHE A 48 -9.96 -4.30 8.08
N THR A 49 -10.37 -3.66 9.17
CA THR A 49 -9.57 -2.62 9.82
C THR A 49 -8.24 -3.20 10.34
N ARG A 50 -8.20 -4.47 10.77
CA ARG A 50 -6.97 -5.16 11.18
C ARG A 50 -5.88 -5.14 10.11
N CYS A 51 -6.23 -5.05 8.83
CA CYS A 51 -5.27 -4.96 7.72
C CYS A 51 -4.51 -3.62 7.70
N PHE A 52 -5.04 -2.59 8.35
CA PHE A 52 -4.48 -1.22 8.34
C PHE A 52 -4.14 -0.68 9.73
N LYS A 53 -4.08 -1.57 10.73
CA LYS A 53 -3.58 -1.25 12.07
C LYS A 53 -2.07 -1.56 12.12
N SER A 54 -1.30 -0.58 12.58
CA SER A 54 0.07 -0.80 13.09
C SER A 54 0.00 -1.57 14.41
N ASN A 55 1.03 -2.34 14.73
CA ASN A 55 1.12 -2.95 16.06
C ASN A 55 1.44 -1.84 17.08
N PRO A 56 0.59 -1.61 18.10
CA PRO A 56 1.01 -0.77 19.21
C PRO A 56 2.18 -1.47 19.92
N SER A 57 3.26 -0.73 20.21
CA SER A 57 4.33 -1.25 21.04
C SER A 57 3.82 -1.35 22.47
N GLU A 58 3.72 -2.56 23.01
CA GLU A 58 3.40 -2.73 24.43
C GLU A 58 4.56 -2.19 25.28
N PRO A 59 4.26 -1.38 26.31
CA PRO A 59 5.29 -0.86 27.21
C PRO A 59 5.87 -1.99 28.07
N TRP A 60 7.00 -2.56 27.63
CA TRP A 60 7.73 -3.63 28.34
C TRP A 60 8.80 -3.08 29.30
N ASN A 61 9.13 -1.80 29.18
CA ASN A 61 10.28 -1.15 29.79
C ASN A 61 9.97 -0.42 31.11
N TRP A 62 8.72 -0.47 31.59
CA TRP A 62 8.27 0.22 32.81
C TRP A 62 8.58 -0.58 34.09
N ASN A 63 9.75 -1.20 34.12
CA ASN A 63 10.25 -1.90 35.30
C ASN A 63 11.67 -1.40 35.61
N VAL A 64 12.09 -1.50 36.88
CA VAL A 64 13.32 -0.88 37.37
C VAL A 64 14.58 -1.45 36.68
N TYR A 65 14.55 -2.71 36.23
CA TYR A 65 15.71 -3.38 35.65
C TYR A 65 15.85 -3.19 34.12
N LEU A 66 14.75 -2.96 33.39
CA LEU A 66 14.77 -2.69 31.93
C LEU A 66 14.72 -1.20 31.60
N PHE A 67 14.23 -0.35 32.51
CA PHE A 67 14.15 1.09 32.27
C PHE A 67 15.51 1.74 31.96
N PRO A 68 16.61 1.44 32.70
CA PRO A 68 17.93 1.98 32.37
C PRO A 68 18.43 1.56 30.98
N LEU A 69 18.21 0.29 30.60
CA LEU A 69 18.56 -0.21 29.27
C LEU A 69 17.74 0.47 28.17
N TRP A 70 16.46 0.75 28.44
CA TRP A 70 15.62 1.50 27.53
C TRP A 70 16.11 2.94 27.37
N CYS A 71 16.44 3.64 28.47
CA CYS A 71 17.02 4.99 28.43
C CYS A 71 18.32 5.02 27.63
N PHE A 72 19.21 4.05 27.86
CA PHE A 72 20.43 3.89 27.06
C PHE A 72 20.09 3.70 25.57
N GLY A 73 19.11 2.84 25.25
CA GLY A 73 18.63 2.67 23.88
C GLY A 73 18.09 3.96 23.25
N VAL A 74 17.39 4.80 24.01
CA VAL A 74 16.94 6.13 23.55
C VAL A 74 18.14 7.01 23.23
N VAL A 75 19.13 7.11 24.12
CA VAL A 75 20.35 7.91 23.89
C VAL A 75 21.10 7.41 22.64
N VAL A 76 21.25 6.10 22.47
CA VAL A 76 21.89 5.53 21.28
C VAL A 76 21.11 5.86 20.01
N ARG A 77 19.78 5.68 20.00
CA ARG A 77 18.96 5.91 18.80
C ARG A 77 18.96 7.38 18.38
N TYR A 78 18.74 8.30 19.32
CA TYR A 78 18.56 9.71 18.99
C TYR A 78 19.87 10.51 19.03
N GLY A 79 20.82 10.14 19.89
CA GLY A 79 22.10 10.83 20.03
C GLY A 79 23.19 10.32 19.09
N ILE A 80 23.12 9.08 18.62
CA ILE A 80 24.17 8.47 17.77
C ILE A 80 23.60 8.04 16.42
N LEU A 81 22.65 7.11 16.40
CA LEU A 81 22.16 6.53 15.14
C LEU A 81 21.48 7.57 14.25
N PHE A 82 20.55 8.35 14.79
CA PHE A 82 19.82 9.35 14.01
C PHE A 82 20.75 10.41 13.37
N PRO A 83 21.68 11.07 14.08
CA PRO A 83 22.61 12.02 13.47
C PRO A 83 23.50 11.38 12.40
N VAL A 84 24.05 10.18 12.65
CA VAL A 84 24.87 9.45 11.66
C VAL A 84 24.06 9.15 10.41
N ARG A 85 22.80 8.73 10.56
CA ARG A 85 21.93 8.43 9.42
C ARG A 85 21.55 9.66 8.62
N VAL A 86 21.29 10.79 9.30
CA VAL A 86 21.09 12.08 8.63
C VAL A 86 22.33 12.43 7.82
N LEU A 87 23.53 12.30 8.39
CA LEU A 87 24.78 12.56 7.68
C LEU A 87 24.94 11.65 6.45
N VAL A 88 24.72 10.34 6.58
CA VAL A 88 24.77 9.39 5.45
C VAL A 88 23.81 9.80 4.33
N LEU A 89 22.57 10.13 4.68
CA LEU A 89 21.57 10.53 3.70
C LEU A 89 21.90 11.88 3.05
N THR A 90 22.42 12.84 3.82
CA THR A 90 22.87 14.14 3.31
C THR A 90 24.03 13.97 2.32
N ILE A 91 25.02 13.14 2.64
CA ILE A 91 26.12 12.82 1.72
C ILE A 91 25.57 12.17 0.45
N GLY A 92 24.65 11.22 0.59
CA GLY A 92 23.98 10.58 -0.55
C GLY A 92 23.29 11.58 -1.47
N TRP A 93 22.55 12.54 -0.90
CA TRP A 93 21.91 13.62 -1.67
C TRP A 93 22.91 14.53 -2.37
N ILE A 94 24.02 14.89 -1.71
CA ILE A 94 25.06 15.73 -2.32
C ILE A 94 25.67 15.01 -3.53
N ILE A 95 26.04 13.74 -3.38
CA ILE A 95 26.60 12.93 -4.47
C ILE A 95 25.58 12.78 -5.61
N PHE A 96 24.33 12.47 -5.26
CA PHE A 96 23.26 12.30 -6.23
C PHE A 96 23.02 13.59 -7.02
N LEU A 97 22.77 14.72 -6.35
CA LEU A 97 22.44 15.99 -7.03
C LEU A 97 23.62 16.53 -7.84
N SER A 98 24.84 16.45 -7.30
CA SER A 98 26.05 16.88 -8.01
C SER A 98 26.34 16.05 -9.27
N SER A 99 25.90 14.79 -9.32
CA SER A 99 26.08 13.91 -10.48
C SER A 99 24.87 13.94 -11.44
N PHE A 100 23.65 13.96 -10.89
CA PHE A 100 22.41 13.86 -11.64
C PHE A 100 22.14 15.13 -12.45
N ILE A 101 22.31 16.31 -11.85
CA ILE A 101 22.04 17.57 -12.55
C ILE A 101 22.94 17.71 -13.80
N PRO A 102 24.27 17.56 -13.71
CA PRO A 102 25.12 17.60 -14.90
C PRO A 102 24.80 16.50 -15.90
N ALA A 103 24.56 15.25 -15.45
CA ALA A 103 24.19 14.17 -16.36
C ALA A 103 22.90 14.49 -17.13
N HIS A 104 21.87 15.00 -16.44
CA HIS A 104 20.57 15.32 -17.01
C HIS A 104 20.66 16.41 -18.10
N PHE A 105 21.41 17.49 -17.83
CA PHE A 105 21.49 18.63 -18.74
C PHE A 105 22.59 18.50 -19.81
N LEU A 106 23.78 18.00 -19.46
CA LEU A 106 24.93 17.95 -20.37
C LEU A 106 24.87 16.76 -21.34
N LEU A 107 24.28 15.64 -20.94
CA LEU A 107 24.16 14.44 -21.78
C LEU A 107 22.85 14.38 -22.56
N ARG A 108 22.15 15.52 -22.75
CA ARG A 108 20.89 15.59 -23.49
C ARG A 108 21.01 15.08 -24.94
N SER A 109 22.19 15.22 -25.55
CA SER A 109 22.50 14.70 -26.89
C SER A 109 22.71 13.18 -26.94
N HIS A 110 22.97 12.52 -25.81
CA HIS A 110 23.30 11.10 -25.72
C HIS A 110 22.27 10.34 -24.85
N ASP A 111 21.04 10.23 -25.35
CA ASP A 111 19.86 9.78 -24.56
C ASP A 111 20.05 8.39 -23.91
N LYS A 112 20.65 7.42 -24.60
CA LYS A 112 20.90 6.07 -24.05
C LYS A 112 21.89 6.09 -22.88
N TRP A 113 22.98 6.84 -23.02
CA TRP A 113 24.00 6.97 -21.97
C TRP A 113 23.48 7.76 -20.78
N ARG A 114 22.76 8.86 -21.04
CA ARG A 114 22.09 9.65 -20.00
C ARG A 114 21.17 8.76 -19.16
N LYS A 115 20.25 8.03 -19.80
CA LYS A 115 19.32 7.13 -19.11
C LYS A 115 20.04 6.05 -18.30
N LYS A 116 21.15 5.49 -18.82
CA LYS A 116 21.94 4.50 -18.07
C LYS A 116 22.56 5.09 -16.80
N ILE A 117 23.10 6.30 -16.88
CA ILE A 117 23.68 7.02 -15.74
C ILE A 117 22.59 7.41 -14.74
N GLU A 118 21.50 8.00 -15.21
CA GLU A 118 20.35 8.38 -14.36
C GLU A 118 19.80 7.18 -13.60
N ARG A 119 19.60 6.03 -14.26
CA ARG A 119 19.22 4.77 -13.60
C ARG A 119 20.19 4.38 -12.49
N TYR A 120 21.50 4.36 -12.77
CA TYR A 120 22.50 4.03 -11.76
C TYR A 120 22.50 5.00 -10.57
N LEU A 121 22.34 6.31 -10.84
CA LEU A 121 22.25 7.32 -9.79
C LEU A 121 20.99 7.14 -8.93
N VAL A 122 19.86 6.74 -9.54
CA VAL A 122 18.63 6.41 -8.81
C VAL A 122 18.84 5.17 -7.92
N GLU A 123 19.41 4.08 -8.45
CA GLU A 123 19.77 2.90 -7.64
C GLU A 123 20.70 3.28 -6.47
N LEU A 124 21.66 4.18 -6.71
CA LEU A 124 22.61 4.66 -5.71
C LEU A 124 21.95 5.48 -4.61
N ILE A 125 21.09 6.46 -4.93
CA ILE A 125 20.40 7.25 -3.88
C ILE A 125 19.44 6.37 -3.07
N CYS A 126 18.78 5.40 -3.70
CA CYS A 126 17.97 4.41 -2.98
C CYS A 126 18.83 3.54 -2.05
N SER A 127 20.05 3.18 -2.45
CA SER A 127 21.03 2.51 -1.57
C SER A 127 21.41 3.38 -0.36
N PHE A 128 21.61 4.69 -0.55
CA PHE A 128 21.84 5.63 0.56
C PHE A 128 20.64 5.73 1.51
N PHE A 129 19.41 5.72 1.00
CA PHE A 129 18.21 5.65 1.83
C PHE A 129 18.19 4.38 2.68
N VAL A 130 18.43 3.21 2.07
CA VAL A 130 18.45 1.93 2.79
C VAL A 130 19.58 1.93 3.82
N ALA A 131 20.78 2.40 3.48
CA ALA A 131 21.89 2.55 4.42
C ALA A 131 21.54 3.49 5.58
N SER A 132 20.84 4.59 5.32
CA SER A 132 20.38 5.54 6.35
C SER A 132 19.32 4.95 7.28
N TRP A 133 18.68 3.84 6.93
CA TRP A 133 17.78 3.13 7.84
C TRP A 133 18.46 1.97 8.57
N THR A 134 19.79 1.83 8.42
CA THR A 134 20.51 0.61 8.80
C THR A 134 19.81 -0.61 8.17
N GLY A 135 19.48 -0.47 6.90
CA GLY A 135 18.66 -1.42 6.18
C GLY A 135 19.39 -2.73 5.96
N VAL A 136 18.80 -3.84 6.42
CA VAL A 136 19.29 -5.20 6.14
C VAL A 136 18.26 -5.85 5.23
N VAL A 137 18.53 -5.80 3.93
CA VAL A 137 17.64 -6.34 2.91
C VAL A 137 18.25 -7.61 2.33
N LYS A 138 17.57 -8.74 2.53
CA LYS A 138 18.00 -10.02 1.97
C LYS A 138 17.20 -10.32 0.70
N TYR A 139 17.91 -10.37 -0.43
CA TYR A 139 17.33 -10.73 -1.71
C TYR A 139 17.44 -12.22 -1.97
N HIS A 140 16.36 -12.79 -2.48
CA HIS A 140 16.28 -14.20 -2.84
C HIS A 140 15.76 -14.32 -4.27
N GLY A 141 16.33 -15.26 -5.02
CA GLY A 141 16.02 -15.43 -6.44
C GLY A 141 16.87 -14.53 -7.35
N PRO A 142 16.68 -14.65 -8.68
CA PRO A 142 17.49 -13.92 -9.64
C PRO A 142 17.16 -12.42 -9.65
N ARG A 143 18.16 -11.59 -9.94
CA ARG A 143 17.96 -10.15 -10.15
C ARG A 143 16.95 -9.94 -11.29
N PRO A 144 15.96 -9.03 -11.13
CA PRO A 144 15.03 -8.67 -12.19
C PRO A 144 15.75 -8.27 -13.48
N SER A 145 15.34 -8.85 -14.61
CA SER A 145 15.87 -8.52 -15.92
C SER A 145 14.91 -7.61 -16.69
N MET A 146 15.43 -6.70 -17.50
CA MET A 146 14.64 -5.94 -18.47
C MET A 146 14.25 -6.84 -19.64
N ARG A 147 12.97 -7.22 -19.71
CA ARG A 147 12.41 -7.98 -20.85
C ARG A 147 11.09 -7.35 -21.30
N PRO A 148 10.81 -7.32 -22.61
CA PRO A 148 9.52 -6.86 -23.12
C PRO A 148 8.40 -7.78 -22.65
N LYS A 149 7.18 -7.23 -22.54
CA LYS A 149 5.96 -7.96 -22.14
C LYS A 149 6.09 -8.64 -20.77
N GLN A 150 6.76 -7.97 -19.82
CA GLN A 150 6.92 -8.43 -18.44
C GLN A 150 6.49 -7.32 -17.48
N VAL A 151 5.80 -7.69 -16.41
CA VAL A 151 5.46 -6.79 -15.30
C VAL A 151 5.80 -7.45 -13.98
N PHE A 152 6.31 -6.68 -13.03
CA PHE A 152 6.59 -7.12 -11.67
C PHE A 152 5.46 -6.69 -10.75
N VAL A 153 4.98 -7.59 -9.90
CA VAL A 153 3.92 -7.29 -8.94
C VAL A 153 4.35 -7.63 -7.53
N ALA A 154 4.13 -6.72 -6.58
CA ALA A 154 4.56 -6.90 -5.19
C ALA A 154 3.45 -6.61 -4.19
N ASN A 155 3.45 -7.28 -3.04
CA ASN A 155 2.65 -6.84 -1.89
C ASN A 155 3.14 -5.47 -1.39
N HIS A 156 2.24 -4.66 -0.83
CA HIS A 156 2.55 -3.25 -0.55
C HIS A 156 2.35 -2.88 0.92
N THR A 157 3.45 -2.62 1.61
CA THR A 157 3.48 -2.25 3.02
C THR A 157 3.70 -0.76 3.24
N SER A 158 4.52 -0.12 2.39
CA SER A 158 4.88 1.29 2.55
C SER A 158 5.45 1.84 1.26
N MET A 159 5.46 3.17 1.12
CA MET A 159 6.13 3.80 -0.03
C MET A 159 7.63 3.50 -0.08
N ILE A 160 8.25 3.10 1.05
CA ILE A 160 9.65 2.64 1.04
C ILE A 160 9.86 1.31 0.30
N ASP A 161 8.80 0.54 0.02
CA ASP A 161 8.92 -0.71 -0.76
C ASP A 161 9.55 -0.43 -2.12
N PHE A 162 9.19 0.70 -2.74
CA PHE A 162 9.80 1.16 -3.97
C PHE A 162 11.31 1.37 -3.78
N ILE A 163 11.72 2.10 -2.73
CA ILE A 163 13.14 2.37 -2.43
C ILE A 163 13.92 1.06 -2.18
N VAL A 164 13.31 0.11 -1.46
CA VAL A 164 13.90 -1.21 -1.17
C VAL A 164 14.08 -2.04 -2.45
N LEU A 165 13.19 -1.92 -3.44
CA LEU A 165 13.35 -2.63 -4.71
C LEU A 165 14.32 -1.90 -5.65
N GLU A 166 14.25 -0.57 -5.67
CA GLU A 166 15.01 0.31 -6.56
C GLU A 166 16.52 0.26 -6.27
N GLN A 167 16.95 0.05 -5.02
CA GLN A 167 18.39 -0.13 -4.74
C GLN A 167 19.00 -1.32 -5.49
N MET A 168 18.17 -2.32 -5.88
CA MET A 168 18.64 -3.51 -6.58
C MET A 168 18.40 -3.42 -8.07
N THR A 169 17.32 -2.83 -8.55
CA THR A 169 17.05 -2.67 -9.98
C THR A 169 16.14 -1.48 -10.20
N ALA A 170 16.49 -0.62 -11.16
CA ALA A 170 15.66 0.51 -11.52
C ALA A 170 14.31 0.08 -12.11
N PHE A 171 13.21 0.32 -11.41
CA PHE A 171 11.84 0.00 -11.82
C PHE A 171 11.08 1.26 -12.22
N ALA A 172 10.34 1.18 -13.32
CA ALA A 172 9.27 2.13 -13.59
C ALA A 172 8.07 1.77 -12.72
N VAL A 173 7.51 2.70 -11.96
CA VAL A 173 6.32 2.46 -11.13
C VAL A 173 5.14 3.30 -11.59
N ILE A 174 3.93 2.81 -11.34
CA ILE A 174 2.70 3.58 -11.49
C ILE A 174 2.48 4.40 -10.23
N MET A 175 2.38 5.72 -10.38
CA MET A 175 2.15 6.60 -9.24
C MET A 175 1.09 7.66 -9.55
N GLN A 176 0.29 7.95 -8.53
CA GLN A 176 -0.55 9.14 -8.56
C GLN A 176 0.34 10.37 -8.37
N LYS A 177 0.05 11.47 -9.07
CA LYS A 177 0.76 12.73 -8.83
C LYS A 177 0.50 13.21 -7.40
N HIS A 178 1.58 13.56 -6.69
CA HIS A 178 1.54 14.15 -5.36
C HIS A 178 1.93 15.63 -5.39
N PRO A 179 1.32 16.49 -4.56
CA PRO A 179 1.75 17.88 -4.42
C PRO A 179 3.01 18.00 -3.54
N GLY A 180 3.65 19.17 -3.56
CA GLY A 180 4.78 19.52 -2.68
C GLY A 180 6.13 18.94 -3.14
N TRP A 181 7.07 18.78 -2.21
CA TRP A 181 8.43 18.32 -2.50
C TRP A 181 8.48 16.92 -3.12
N VAL A 182 7.55 16.04 -2.73
CA VAL A 182 7.40 14.71 -3.34
C VAL A 182 7.05 14.85 -4.82
N GLY A 183 6.17 15.79 -5.18
CA GLY A 183 5.82 16.08 -6.58
C GLY A 183 7.01 16.58 -7.40
N LEU A 184 7.86 17.44 -6.82
CA LEU A 184 9.08 17.92 -7.48
C LEU A 184 10.05 16.76 -7.74
N LEU A 185 10.25 15.91 -6.74
CA LEU A 185 11.06 14.70 -6.85
C LEU A 185 10.54 13.78 -7.95
N GLN A 186 9.22 13.59 -7.99
CA GLN A 186 8.52 12.80 -9.01
C GLN A 186 8.78 13.34 -10.42
N SER A 187 8.62 14.66 -10.62
CA SER A 187 8.76 15.28 -11.92
C SER A 187 10.20 15.31 -12.46
N THR A 188 11.22 15.26 -11.60
CA THR A 188 12.62 15.43 -12.05
C THR A 188 13.38 14.10 -12.05
N ILE A 189 13.26 13.31 -10.99
CA ILE A 189 14.06 12.10 -10.82
C ILE A 189 13.33 10.88 -11.37
N LEU A 190 12.06 10.70 -11.00
CA LEU A 190 11.31 9.48 -11.36
C LEU A 190 10.86 9.48 -12.84
N GLU A 191 10.82 10.64 -13.49
CA GLU A 191 10.68 10.72 -14.96
C GLU A 191 11.87 10.05 -15.67
N SER A 192 13.10 10.16 -15.16
CA SER A 192 14.28 9.52 -15.76
C SER A 192 14.22 7.99 -15.74
N VAL A 193 13.45 7.42 -14.80
CA VAL A 193 13.21 5.98 -14.64
C VAL A 193 12.04 5.52 -15.51
N GLY A 194 11.30 6.44 -16.15
CA GLY A 194 10.14 6.14 -16.98
C GLY A 194 8.89 5.81 -16.15
N CYS A 195 8.74 6.38 -14.96
CA CYS A 195 7.54 6.18 -14.14
C CYS A 195 6.29 6.74 -14.84
N ILE A 196 5.17 6.04 -14.68
CA ILE A 196 3.90 6.38 -15.33
C ILE A 196 3.02 7.14 -14.34
N TRP A 197 2.66 8.37 -14.69
CA TRP A 197 1.89 9.26 -13.84
C TRP A 197 0.42 9.31 -14.21
N PHE A 198 -0.43 9.35 -13.19
CA PHE A 198 -1.87 9.55 -13.34
C PHE A 198 -2.38 10.66 -12.44
N ASN A 199 -3.27 11.48 -13.00
CA ASN A 199 -4.14 12.36 -12.23
C ASN A 199 -5.23 11.53 -11.56
N ARG A 200 -5.81 12.02 -10.45
CA ARG A 200 -6.92 11.31 -9.77
C ARG A 200 -8.11 11.02 -10.67
N ALA A 201 -8.39 11.87 -11.66
CA ALA A 201 -9.44 11.66 -12.64
C ALA A 201 -9.06 10.57 -13.67
N GLU A 202 -7.87 10.66 -14.26
CA GLU A 202 -7.34 9.65 -15.21
C GLU A 202 -7.14 8.28 -14.57
N ALA A 203 -6.77 8.22 -13.29
CA ALA A 203 -6.62 6.95 -12.57
C ALA A 203 -7.95 6.19 -12.42
N LYS A 204 -9.09 6.88 -12.57
CA LYS A 204 -10.41 6.23 -12.63
C LYS A 204 -10.72 5.67 -14.02
N ASP A 205 -10.08 6.21 -15.06
CA ASP A 205 -10.23 5.74 -16.44
C ASP A 205 -9.34 4.53 -16.70
N ARG A 206 -9.95 3.34 -16.63
CA ARG A 206 -9.26 2.07 -16.80
C ARG A 206 -8.67 1.90 -18.20
N GLU A 207 -9.28 2.47 -19.23
CA GLU A 207 -8.80 2.31 -20.61
C GLU A 207 -7.53 3.11 -20.85
N ILE A 208 -7.48 4.34 -20.35
CA ILE A 208 -6.27 5.19 -20.43
C ILE A 208 -5.13 4.54 -19.66
N VAL A 209 -5.40 4.03 -18.45
CA VAL A 209 -4.41 3.31 -17.65
C VAL A 209 -3.90 2.08 -18.40
N ALA A 210 -4.79 1.21 -18.87
CA ALA A 210 -4.41 -0.01 -19.57
C ALA A 210 -3.59 0.29 -20.84
N ARG A 211 -3.92 1.34 -21.58
CA ARG A 211 -3.18 1.77 -22.77
C ARG A 211 -1.74 2.17 -22.42
N LYS A 212 -1.55 3.11 -21.48
CA LYS A 212 -0.21 3.54 -21.05
C LYS A 212 0.64 2.37 -20.55
N LEU A 213 0.04 1.42 -19.84
CA LEU A 213 0.73 0.21 -19.37
C LEU A 213 1.15 -0.69 -20.52
N ARG A 214 0.27 -0.93 -21.50
CA ARG A 214 0.59 -1.72 -22.70
C ARG A 214 1.71 -1.08 -23.51
N ASP A 215 1.67 0.23 -23.70
CA ASP A 215 2.70 0.96 -24.44
C ASP A 215 4.06 0.85 -23.73
N HIS A 216 4.08 0.97 -22.40
CA HIS A 216 5.31 0.84 -21.61
C HIS A 216 5.93 -0.56 -21.70
N ILE A 217 5.15 -1.63 -21.54
CA ILE A 217 5.68 -3.01 -21.56
C ILE A 217 6.17 -3.47 -22.94
N GLN A 218 5.78 -2.77 -24.01
CA GLN A 218 6.26 -3.05 -25.36
C GLN A 218 7.65 -2.48 -25.63
N GLY A 219 8.08 -1.46 -24.88
CA GLY A 219 9.38 -0.83 -25.05
C GLY A 219 10.54 -1.72 -24.60
N VAL A 220 11.46 -2.04 -25.53
CA VAL A 220 12.62 -2.91 -25.26
C VAL A 220 13.64 -2.26 -24.31
N ASP A 221 13.78 -0.94 -24.35
CA ASP A 221 14.73 -0.15 -23.54
C ASP A 221 14.10 0.44 -22.26
N ASN A 222 12.84 0.11 -21.99
CA ASN A 222 12.10 0.61 -20.83
C ASN A 222 12.50 -0.15 -19.56
N ASN A 223 12.51 0.56 -18.43
CA ASN A 223 12.69 -0.09 -17.13
C ASN A 223 11.55 -1.10 -16.87
N PRO A 224 11.83 -2.19 -16.14
CA PRO A 224 10.80 -3.15 -15.78
C PRO A 224 9.70 -2.43 -15.01
N LEU A 225 8.46 -2.73 -15.36
CA LEU A 225 7.30 -2.08 -14.75
C LEU A 225 6.97 -2.78 -13.43
N LEU A 226 6.93 -2.02 -12.34
CA LEU A 226 6.52 -2.47 -11.00
C LEU A 226 5.11 -1.96 -10.68
N ILE A 227 4.24 -2.87 -10.26
CA ILE A 227 2.88 -2.57 -9.85
C ILE A 227 2.64 -3.12 -8.45
N PHE A 228 2.01 -2.33 -7.59
CA PHE A 228 1.51 -2.75 -6.29
C PHE A 228 0.00 -3.00 -6.41
N PRO A 229 -0.45 -4.22 -6.79
CA PRO A 229 -1.84 -4.48 -7.15
C PRO A 229 -2.82 -4.34 -5.99
N GLU A 230 -2.36 -4.23 -4.74
CA GLU A 230 -3.22 -3.90 -3.59
C GLU A 230 -3.86 -2.51 -3.72
N GLY A 231 -3.20 -1.58 -4.43
CA GLY A 231 -3.66 -0.20 -4.62
C GLY A 231 -3.60 0.67 -3.35
N THR A 232 -3.07 0.13 -2.24
CA THR A 232 -2.90 0.83 -0.97
C THR A 232 -1.87 0.10 -0.11
N CYS A 233 -1.27 0.78 0.87
CA CYS A 233 -0.40 0.13 1.85
C CYS A 233 -1.23 -0.68 2.87
N VAL A 234 -0.78 -1.91 3.16
CA VAL A 234 -1.32 -2.87 4.13
C VAL A 234 -0.23 -3.24 5.15
N ASN A 235 -0.61 -3.66 6.35
CA ASN A 235 0.31 -3.76 7.48
C ASN A 235 1.31 -4.94 7.47
N ASN A 236 1.59 -5.61 6.35
CA ASN A 236 2.54 -6.73 6.24
C ASN A 236 2.24 -7.96 7.14
N HIS A 237 1.04 -8.05 7.68
CA HIS A 237 0.47 -9.30 8.23
C HIS A 237 -0.55 -9.92 7.29
N TYR A 238 -1.20 -9.07 6.49
CA TYR A 238 -2.25 -9.44 5.58
C TYR A 238 -1.91 -9.03 4.15
N THR A 239 -2.59 -9.64 3.18
CA THR A 239 -2.66 -9.20 1.79
C THR A 239 -4.12 -9.05 1.41
N VAL A 240 -4.48 -7.88 0.91
CA VAL A 240 -5.83 -7.60 0.40
C VAL A 240 -5.99 -8.10 -1.04
N MET A 241 -7.20 -8.02 -1.59
CA MET A 241 -7.49 -8.37 -2.97
C MET A 241 -6.63 -7.56 -3.95
N PHE A 242 -6.05 -8.26 -4.92
CA PHE A 242 -5.27 -7.66 -5.99
C PHE A 242 -6.19 -7.11 -7.08
N LYS A 243 -5.87 -5.90 -7.57
CA LYS A 243 -6.55 -5.29 -8.70
C LYS A 243 -6.17 -6.01 -9.99
N LYS A 244 -7.18 -6.36 -10.78
CA LYS A 244 -7.05 -7.09 -12.05
C LYS A 244 -6.27 -6.36 -13.15
N GLY A 245 -6.06 -5.04 -13.04
CA GLY A 245 -5.50 -4.23 -14.13
C GLY A 245 -4.11 -4.69 -14.63
N ALA A 246 -3.22 -5.13 -13.73
CA ALA A 246 -1.92 -5.69 -14.09
C ALA A 246 -2.04 -7.06 -14.80
N PHE A 247 -3.12 -7.79 -14.55
CA PHE A 247 -3.36 -9.17 -14.99
C PHE A 247 -4.17 -9.24 -16.29
N GLU A 248 -4.66 -8.11 -16.79
CA GLU A 248 -5.39 -7.96 -18.07
C GLU A 248 -4.49 -7.49 -19.24
N LEU A 249 -3.18 -7.32 -18.99
CA LEU A 249 -2.24 -6.78 -19.98
C LEU A 249 -1.78 -7.81 -21.02
N GLY A 250 -2.05 -9.11 -20.82
CA GLY A 250 -1.58 -10.18 -21.71
C GLY A 250 -0.06 -10.33 -21.69
N CYS A 251 0.55 -10.12 -20.51
CA CYS A 251 2.01 -10.12 -20.32
C CYS A 251 2.42 -11.06 -19.19
N THR A 252 3.70 -11.39 -19.10
CA THR A 252 4.24 -12.25 -18.04
C THR A 252 4.32 -11.47 -16.73
N VAL A 253 3.69 -11.98 -15.68
CA VAL A 253 3.68 -11.38 -14.34
C VAL A 253 4.75 -12.03 -13.48
N CYS A 254 5.66 -11.24 -12.93
CA CYS A 254 6.76 -11.67 -12.08
C CYS A 254 6.46 -11.30 -10.63
N PRO A 255 6.08 -12.25 -9.78
CA PRO A 255 5.70 -11.96 -8.42
C PRO A 255 6.93 -11.59 -7.57
N ILE A 256 6.77 -10.62 -6.69
CA ILE A 256 7.74 -10.23 -5.68
C ILE A 256 7.05 -10.31 -4.33
N ALA A 257 7.64 -11.03 -3.39
CA ALA A 257 7.17 -11.08 -2.02
C ALA A 257 8.11 -10.27 -1.12
N ILE A 258 7.54 -9.41 -0.27
CA ILE A 258 8.28 -8.57 0.68
C ILE A 258 7.78 -8.84 2.10
N LYS A 259 8.67 -9.25 2.98
CA LYS A 259 8.37 -9.46 4.41
C LYS A 259 9.28 -8.60 5.27
N TYR A 260 8.69 -7.70 6.03
CA TYR A 260 9.41 -6.88 7.01
C TYR A 260 9.45 -7.58 8.36
N ASN A 261 10.60 -7.49 9.02
CA ASN A 261 10.75 -7.91 10.40
C ASN A 261 10.34 -6.78 11.34
N LYS A 262 9.11 -6.89 11.84
CA LYS A 262 8.48 -5.92 12.75
C LYS A 262 9.13 -5.82 14.13
N ILE A 263 10.05 -6.71 14.49
CA ILE A 263 10.82 -6.63 15.74
C ILE A 263 11.69 -5.36 15.75
N PHE A 264 12.24 -4.97 14.58
CA PHE A 264 13.13 -3.82 14.48
C PHE A 264 12.40 -2.50 14.21
N VAL A 265 11.37 -2.54 13.36
CA VAL A 265 10.53 -1.39 13.02
C VAL A 265 9.21 -1.82 12.38
N ASP A 266 8.11 -1.14 12.68
CA ASP A 266 6.88 -1.28 11.89
C ASP A 266 6.98 -0.42 10.62
N ALA A 267 7.41 -1.04 9.53
CA ALA A 267 7.54 -0.38 8.23
C ALA A 267 6.19 0.05 7.62
N PHE A 268 5.05 -0.38 8.18
CA PHE A 268 3.74 -0.06 7.62
C PHE A 268 3.45 1.45 7.64
N TRP A 269 3.18 2.01 6.46
CA TRP A 269 2.77 3.40 6.35
C TRP A 269 1.24 3.54 6.24
N ASN A 270 0.65 4.20 7.25
CA ASN A 270 -0.74 4.60 7.22
C ASN A 270 -0.88 6.10 6.95
N SER A 271 -1.15 6.44 5.68
CA SER A 271 -1.36 7.81 5.20
C SER A 271 -2.50 8.56 5.92
N LYS A 272 -3.44 7.87 6.57
CA LYS A 272 -4.49 8.50 7.39
C LYS A 272 -4.02 8.94 8.78
N LYS A 273 -2.92 8.37 9.28
CA LYS A 273 -2.42 8.62 10.64
C LYS A 273 -1.19 9.51 10.67
N GLN A 274 -0.33 9.42 9.66
CA GLN A 274 0.92 10.18 9.62
C GLN A 274 1.30 10.56 8.20
N SER A 275 1.96 11.72 8.07
CA SER A 275 2.57 12.14 6.81
C SER A 275 3.73 11.22 6.43
N PHE A 276 4.12 11.25 5.15
CA PHE A 276 5.26 10.45 4.70
C PHE A 276 6.57 10.92 5.34
N THR A 277 6.77 12.23 5.49
CA THR A 277 7.96 12.78 6.18
C THR A 277 8.04 12.30 7.63
N MET A 278 6.92 12.28 8.36
CA MET A 278 6.89 11.74 9.72
C MET A 278 7.23 10.25 9.74
N HIS A 279 6.73 9.49 8.76
CA HIS A 279 7.08 8.09 8.60
C HIS A 279 8.58 7.88 8.33
N LEU A 280 9.19 8.68 7.45
CA LEU A 280 10.64 8.64 7.22
C LEU A 280 11.43 8.94 8.50
N LEU A 281 11.04 9.95 9.28
CA LEU A 281 11.67 10.24 10.57
C LEU A 281 11.53 9.08 11.56
N HIS A 282 10.38 8.41 11.58
CA HIS A 282 10.18 7.21 12.39
C HIS A 282 11.13 6.08 11.99
N LEU A 283 11.34 5.83 10.69
CA LEU A 283 12.31 4.84 10.21
C LEU A 283 13.75 5.24 10.60
N MET A 284 14.10 6.51 10.41
CA MET A 284 15.42 7.07 10.74
C MET A 284 15.76 7.00 12.23
N THR A 285 14.76 6.95 13.11
CA THR A 285 14.92 6.88 14.57
C THR A 285 14.68 5.48 15.15
N SER A 286 14.31 4.50 14.31
CA SER A 286 14.10 3.10 14.70
C SER A 286 15.40 2.29 14.73
N TRP A 287 15.39 1.03 15.16
CA TRP A 287 16.63 0.24 15.23
C TRP A 287 17.23 -0.07 13.86
N ALA A 288 16.43 -0.63 12.97
CA ALA A 288 16.83 -0.98 11.62
C ALA A 288 15.59 -1.28 10.77
N VAL A 289 15.67 -1.08 9.45
CA VAL A 289 14.69 -1.65 8.51
C VAL A 289 15.22 -3.00 8.03
N VAL A 290 14.63 -4.09 8.51
CA VAL A 290 15.04 -5.44 8.14
C VAL A 290 13.93 -6.10 7.33
N CYS A 291 14.26 -6.58 6.13
CA CYS A 291 13.28 -7.29 5.31
C CYS A 291 13.92 -8.34 4.39
N ASP A 292 13.09 -9.31 4.02
CA ASP A 292 13.38 -10.27 2.98
C ASP A 292 12.56 -9.93 1.73
N VAL A 293 13.21 -9.99 0.57
CA VAL A 293 12.62 -9.78 -0.75
C VAL A 293 12.84 -11.02 -1.58
N TRP A 294 11.78 -11.68 -2.02
CA TRP A 294 11.85 -12.83 -2.91
C TRP A 294 11.35 -12.46 -4.29
N TYR A 295 12.24 -12.57 -5.29
CA TYR A 295 11.87 -12.58 -6.71
C TYR A 295 11.45 -14.00 -7.07
N LEU A 296 10.20 -14.17 -7.49
CA LEU A 296 9.56 -15.46 -7.69
C LEU A 296 9.43 -15.81 -9.16
N GLU A 297 9.12 -17.08 -9.43
CA GLU A 297 9.00 -17.59 -10.79
C GLU A 297 7.95 -16.82 -11.61
N PRO A 298 8.27 -16.42 -12.85
CA PRO A 298 7.34 -15.74 -13.73
C PRO A 298 6.06 -16.56 -13.99
N GLN A 299 4.92 -15.87 -14.02
CA GLN A 299 3.60 -16.47 -14.20
C GLN A 299 2.94 -15.91 -15.45
N ASN A 300 2.33 -16.80 -16.23
CA ASN A 300 1.44 -16.43 -17.34
C ASN A 300 0.01 -16.87 -16.99
N ILE A 301 -0.97 -16.22 -17.64
CA ILE A 301 -2.37 -16.64 -17.57
C ILE A 301 -2.50 -18.04 -18.21
N ARG A 302 -3.20 -18.94 -17.53
CA ARG A 302 -3.42 -20.31 -18.01
C ARG A 302 -4.58 -20.34 -19.01
N PRO A 303 -4.66 -21.36 -19.89
CA PRO A 303 -5.83 -21.54 -20.75
C PRO A 303 -7.11 -21.65 -19.91
N GLY A 304 -8.10 -20.80 -20.20
CA GLY A 304 -9.38 -20.75 -19.47
C GLY A 304 -9.35 -20.01 -18.13
N GLU A 305 -8.20 -19.52 -17.67
CA GLU A 305 -8.09 -18.72 -16.44
C GLU A 305 -8.51 -17.28 -16.71
N THR A 306 -9.39 -16.74 -15.87
CA THR A 306 -9.77 -15.33 -15.93
C THR A 306 -8.68 -14.43 -15.32
N PRO A 307 -8.60 -13.13 -15.68
CA PRO A 307 -7.64 -12.21 -15.07
C PRO A 307 -7.79 -12.07 -13.55
N ILE A 308 -8.99 -12.29 -13.01
CA ILE A 308 -9.25 -12.26 -11.57
C ILE A 308 -8.67 -13.50 -10.89
N GLU A 309 -8.93 -14.69 -11.44
CA GLU A 309 -8.33 -15.94 -10.94
C GLU A 309 -6.81 -15.91 -11.04
N PHE A 310 -6.27 -15.33 -12.11
CA PHE A 310 -4.83 -15.13 -12.26
C PHE A 310 -4.27 -14.20 -11.17
N ALA A 311 -4.95 -13.08 -10.89
CA ALA A 311 -4.57 -12.15 -9.83
C ALA A 311 -4.59 -12.83 -8.45
N GLU A 312 -5.61 -13.63 -8.18
CA GLU A 312 -5.77 -14.42 -6.96
C GLU A 312 -4.66 -15.46 -6.82
N ARG A 313 -4.34 -16.21 -7.87
CA ARG A 313 -3.23 -17.16 -7.87
C ARG A 313 -1.88 -16.50 -7.61
N VAL A 314 -1.61 -15.34 -8.22
CA VAL A 314 -0.35 -14.60 -7.98
C VAL A 314 -0.29 -14.04 -6.56
N ARG A 315 -1.42 -13.52 -6.05
CA ARG A 315 -1.55 -13.13 -4.65
C ARG A 315 -1.21 -14.30 -3.74
N ASP A 316 -1.74 -15.49 -4.01
CA ASP A 316 -1.50 -16.70 -3.23
C ASP A 316 -0.01 -17.06 -3.15
N ILE A 317 0.69 -17.02 -4.29
CA ILE A 317 2.13 -17.27 -4.34
C ILE A 317 2.88 -16.27 -3.45
N ILE A 318 2.55 -14.97 -3.55
CA ILE A 318 3.19 -13.91 -2.74
C ILE A 318 2.89 -14.08 -1.26
N SER A 319 1.62 -14.29 -0.90
CA SER A 319 1.17 -14.41 0.48
C SER A 319 1.77 -15.65 1.16
N VAL A 320 1.83 -16.79 0.47
CA VAL A 320 2.46 -18.00 1.00
C VAL A 320 3.95 -17.75 1.22
N ARG A 321 4.65 -17.13 0.26
CA ARG A 321 6.09 -16.87 0.41
C ARG A 321 6.41 -15.91 1.55
N ALA A 322 5.69 -14.80 1.66
CA ALA A 322 5.92 -13.79 2.71
C ALA A 322 5.24 -14.12 4.06
N GLY A 323 4.53 -15.24 4.16
CA GLY A 323 3.78 -15.61 5.38
C GLY A 323 2.72 -14.57 5.73
N LEU A 324 1.93 -14.15 4.74
CA LEU A 324 0.87 -13.15 4.87
C LEU A 324 -0.50 -13.82 4.84
N LYS A 325 -1.42 -13.35 5.68
CA LYS A 325 -2.79 -13.84 5.74
C LYS A 325 -3.63 -13.17 4.65
N LYS A 326 -4.11 -13.95 3.69
CA LYS A 326 -5.02 -13.44 2.66
C LYS A 326 -6.35 -13.06 3.26
N VAL A 327 -6.91 -11.96 2.79
CA VAL A 327 -8.26 -11.51 3.15
C VAL A 327 -9.04 -11.13 1.88
N PRO A 328 -10.36 -11.34 1.83
CA PRO A 328 -11.17 -11.10 0.63
C PRO A 328 -11.51 -9.62 0.41
N TRP A 329 -10.84 -8.72 1.11
CA TRP A 329 -11.21 -7.31 1.14
C TRP A 329 -10.57 -6.49 0.02
N ASP A 330 -11.29 -5.50 -0.47
CA ASP A 330 -10.76 -4.48 -1.37
C ASP A 330 -10.05 -3.37 -0.58
N GLY A 331 -8.80 -3.06 -0.93
CA GLY A 331 -8.02 -2.00 -0.30
C GLY A 331 -8.65 -0.60 -0.37
N TYR A 332 -9.54 -0.30 -1.33
CA TYR A 332 -10.22 0.99 -1.43
C TYR A 332 -11.15 1.29 -0.26
N LEU A 333 -11.69 0.25 0.39
CA LEU A 333 -12.53 0.39 1.59
C LEU A 333 -11.78 1.10 2.74
N LYS A 334 -10.44 1.18 2.67
CA LYS A 334 -9.61 1.93 3.64
C LYS A 334 -10.03 3.40 3.67
N TYR A 335 -10.40 3.96 2.53
CA TYR A 335 -10.78 5.37 2.39
C TYR A 335 -12.29 5.60 2.60
N SER A 336 -13.13 4.61 2.30
CA SER A 336 -14.59 4.68 2.29
C SER A 336 -15.27 4.35 3.63
N ARG A 337 -14.73 4.80 4.77
CA ARG A 337 -15.43 4.59 6.06
C ARG A 337 -16.74 5.39 6.09
N PRO A 338 -17.89 4.78 6.44
CA PRO A 338 -19.08 5.53 6.79
C PRO A 338 -18.76 6.51 7.92
N SER A 339 -19.17 7.77 7.77
CA SER A 339 -18.90 8.80 8.78
C SER A 339 -19.46 8.36 10.16
N PRO A 340 -18.81 8.69 11.29
CA PRO A 340 -19.31 8.34 12.63
C PRO A 340 -20.76 8.77 12.84
N LYS A 341 -21.13 9.93 12.29
CA LYS A 341 -22.49 10.49 12.31
C LYS A 341 -23.53 9.60 11.62
N HIS A 342 -23.14 8.83 10.60
CA HIS A 342 -24.04 7.86 9.95
C HIS A 342 -24.20 6.59 10.78
N ARG A 343 -23.15 6.17 11.50
CA ARG A 343 -23.22 5.04 12.43
C ARG A 343 -24.10 5.39 13.63
N GLU A 344 -23.89 6.56 14.23
CA GLU A 344 -24.74 7.07 15.32
C GLU A 344 -26.19 7.25 14.88
N ARG A 345 -26.45 7.82 13.69
CA ARG A 345 -27.82 7.93 13.15
C ARG A 345 -28.47 6.58 12.88
N LYS A 346 -27.72 5.58 12.40
CA LYS A 346 -28.25 4.21 12.24
C LYS A 346 -28.57 3.59 13.59
N GLN A 347 -27.69 3.75 14.58
CA GLN A 347 -27.92 3.27 15.95
C GLN A 347 -29.12 3.98 16.59
N GLN A 348 -29.25 5.29 16.43
CA GLN A 348 -30.41 6.05 16.92
C GLN A 348 -31.71 5.61 16.24
N ARG A 349 -31.74 5.47 14.91
CA ARG A 349 -32.91 4.97 14.19
C ARG A 349 -33.27 3.54 14.61
N PHE A 350 -32.29 2.70 14.87
CA PHE A 350 -32.51 1.35 15.39
C PHE A 350 -33.12 1.40 16.80
N VAL A 351 -32.53 2.16 17.72
CA VAL A 351 -33.05 2.35 19.09
C VAL A 351 -34.47 2.92 19.06
N GLU A 352 -34.74 3.95 18.26
CA GLU A 352 -36.07 4.52 18.08
C GLU A 352 -37.07 3.51 17.52
N SER A 353 -36.67 2.70 16.53
CA SER A 353 -37.54 1.65 15.98
C SER A 353 -37.88 0.57 17.02
N VAL A 354 -36.94 0.24 17.90
CA VAL A 354 -37.16 -0.72 19.00
C VAL A 354 -38.06 -0.11 20.07
N LEU A 355 -37.83 1.14 20.46
CA LEU A 355 -38.66 1.86 21.45
C LEU A 355 -40.10 2.04 20.98
N GLN A 356 -40.31 2.48 19.72
CA GLN A 356 -41.66 2.62 19.15
C GLN A 356 -42.42 1.28 19.08
N ARG A 357 -41.70 0.17 18.83
CA ARG A 357 -42.28 -1.18 18.84
C ARG A 357 -42.64 -1.65 20.25
N LEU A 358 -41.90 -1.22 21.28
CA LEU A 358 -42.19 -1.51 22.69
C LEU A 358 -43.35 -0.67 23.23
N GLU A 359 -43.43 0.61 22.89
CA GLU A 359 -44.51 1.52 23.33
C GLU A 359 -45.88 1.12 22.75
N LYS A 360 -45.92 0.62 21.50
CA LYS A 360 -47.15 0.07 20.90
C LYS A 360 -47.71 -1.17 21.62
N LYS A 361 -46.95 -1.81 22.51
CA LYS A 361 -47.36 -2.95 23.33
C LYS A 361 -47.84 -2.55 24.74
N GLY A 362 -47.62 -1.29 25.15
CA GLY A 362 -47.97 -0.76 26.46
C GLY A 362 -49.32 -0.03 26.52
N LYS A 363 -50.02 0.07 25.39
CA LYS A 363 -51.42 0.49 25.27
C LYS A 363 -52.23 -0.70 24.77
#